data_AF-A0A6J5IWR2-F1
#
_entry.id   AF-A0A6J5IWR2-F1
#
_cell.length_a   1.000
_cell.length_b   1.000
_cell.length_c   1.000
_cell.angle_alpha   90.00
_cell.angle_beta   90.00
_cell.angle_gamma   90.00
#
_symmetry.space_group_name_H-M   'P 1'
#
loop_
_entity.id
_entity.type
_entity.pdbx_description
1 polymer ?
#
loop_
_entity_poly.entity_id
_entity_poly.type
_entity_poly.pdbx_seq_one_letter_code
_entity_poly.pdbx_strand_id
1 'polypeptide(L)'
;MAEPLFVLADVEISEAALRRWLKSAPLSATAFDDWPGSVYRGDSGISQAATSPDLSVADGLVAYCVGSFGLGDSHLHCNYDKQAKALRFAVYFQYGDEAGVMESALSFCALLRGIAETYTAKTPSFIRLFDTGTDILCIEISQKASRIVPDPVNAQLSPEWFDEWISQENFGDPDTLLAALFPPLARALKKQVALGALRASPQAPYDYDRFFWTDGEHVYGGSSDDPVVKNADPKTFRRVTPANAMDSAFYADACQIWYHQPMVDVVPVQSLESGASMEGWRPFSSDGEPLLRCGDTAWTVANMDYPDGGHIFGHADYPNGGNTKGNVRSVLRNIQAQGGVPVWEKIYNFEYLRPTQVEGASFVHVKDGLFEDGKSVYVQTDQGLIRMEGALPGMTTYLGGLCCNNGRLFRKGCAIKRQLDAATLRYLDYDLYADNRHVYQLRDGSDGHEFSPDLHILRDAEPADFRIMCALPNATISADTRHVWLNGEVIPGSTPEAVKFMGSFFWTDGNRVYNCEKLIQDADPKQFDVLADSDYARQGRVVYFRAEQIPGADAASFVADGGTAAHDRHRRYEFERPVEPRDSES
;
A
#
# COMPACT_ATOMS: atom_id res chain seq x y z
N MET A 1 -10.95 -1.45 -8.89
CA MET A 1 -10.40 -2.24 -7.77
C MET A 1 -11.51 -3.17 -7.34
N ALA A 2 -11.20 -4.46 -7.17
CA ALA A 2 -12.16 -5.43 -6.66
C ALA A 2 -12.63 -5.00 -5.26
N GLU A 3 -13.90 -5.25 -4.95
CA GLU A 3 -14.43 -4.98 -3.62
C GLU A 3 -13.99 -6.10 -2.66
N PRO A 4 -13.63 -5.78 -1.41
CA PRO A 4 -13.28 -6.80 -0.42
C PRO A 4 -14.51 -7.59 0.02
N LEU A 5 -14.29 -8.87 0.34
CA LEU A 5 -15.33 -9.79 0.82
C LEU A 5 -15.03 -10.20 2.27
N PHE A 6 -16.07 -10.32 3.09
CA PHE A 6 -15.93 -10.65 4.52
C PHE A 6 -16.84 -11.78 4.94
N VAL A 7 -16.33 -12.68 5.79
CA VAL A 7 -17.14 -13.60 6.60
C VAL A 7 -17.00 -13.16 8.05
N LEU A 8 -18.09 -12.97 8.78
CA LEU A 8 -18.08 -12.52 10.18
C LEU A 8 -19.06 -13.32 11.02
N ALA A 9 -18.63 -13.78 12.20
CA ALA A 9 -19.51 -14.39 13.19
C ALA A 9 -19.05 -14.07 14.62
N ASP A 10 -20.01 -13.68 15.45
CA ASP A 10 -19.85 -13.54 16.90
C ASP A 10 -20.79 -14.54 17.59
N VAL A 11 -20.22 -15.66 18.04
CA VAL A 11 -20.98 -16.86 18.42
C VAL A 11 -20.85 -17.13 19.90
N GLU A 12 -21.93 -16.99 20.67
CA GLU A 12 -21.93 -17.28 22.11
C GLU A 12 -21.72 -18.79 22.34
N ILE A 13 -20.57 -19.14 22.90
CA ILE A 13 -20.14 -20.53 23.06
C ILE A 13 -19.19 -20.67 24.25
N SER A 14 -19.23 -21.80 24.96
CA SER A 14 -18.22 -22.06 25.99
C SER A 14 -16.87 -22.48 25.38
N GLU A 15 -15.76 -22.17 26.05
CA GLU A 15 -14.42 -22.63 25.62
C GLU A 15 -14.37 -24.16 25.39
N ALA A 16 -15.05 -24.93 26.24
CA ALA A 16 -15.11 -26.38 26.12
C ALA A 16 -15.90 -26.84 24.88
N ALA A 17 -16.96 -26.13 24.51
CA ALA A 17 -17.72 -26.40 23.29
C ALA A 17 -16.93 -26.01 22.04
N LEU A 18 -16.25 -24.84 22.05
CA LEU A 18 -15.35 -24.43 20.98
C LEU A 18 -14.25 -25.48 20.74
N ARG A 19 -13.62 -25.99 21.81
CA ARG A 19 -12.60 -27.06 21.72
C ARG A 19 -13.15 -28.38 21.16
N ARG A 20 -14.44 -28.67 21.32
CA ARG A 20 -15.07 -29.86 20.72
C ARG A 20 -15.34 -29.64 19.25
N TRP A 21 -15.89 -28.48 18.87
CA TRP A 21 -16.11 -28.12 17.47
C TRP A 21 -14.80 -28.09 16.67
N LEU A 22 -13.73 -27.53 17.23
CA LEU A 22 -12.40 -27.57 16.57
C LEU A 22 -11.87 -28.99 16.30
N LYS A 23 -12.37 -30.01 17.03
CA LYS A 23 -11.99 -31.41 16.85
C LYS A 23 -13.00 -32.22 16.03
N SER A 24 -14.15 -31.64 15.67
CA SER A 24 -15.14 -32.33 14.85
C SER A 24 -14.71 -32.35 13.39
N ALA A 25 -15.33 -33.22 12.61
CA ALA A 25 -15.19 -33.19 11.16
C ALA A 25 -15.78 -31.87 10.61
N PRO A 26 -15.13 -31.22 9.62
CA PRO A 26 -15.65 -30.03 8.99
C PRO A 26 -16.87 -30.38 8.12
N LEU A 27 -17.91 -29.56 8.22
CA LEU A 27 -19.05 -29.63 7.31
C LEU A 27 -18.72 -28.84 6.04
N SER A 28 -18.96 -29.45 4.89
CA SER A 28 -18.90 -28.79 3.58
C SER A 28 -20.24 -28.12 3.25
N ALA A 29 -20.25 -27.27 2.23
CA ALA A 29 -21.49 -26.62 1.80
C ALA A 29 -22.56 -27.64 1.32
N THR A 30 -22.18 -28.85 0.87
CA THR A 30 -23.14 -29.91 0.51
C THR A 30 -23.91 -30.49 1.70
N ALA A 31 -23.51 -30.20 2.94
CA ALA A 31 -24.23 -30.63 4.14
C ALA A 31 -25.54 -29.86 4.36
N PHE A 32 -25.80 -28.82 3.57
CA PHE A 32 -26.96 -27.95 3.70
C PHE A 32 -27.65 -27.75 2.35
N ASP A 33 -28.99 -27.73 2.35
CA ASP A 33 -29.84 -27.67 1.16
C ASP A 33 -30.52 -26.29 0.97
N ASP A 34 -30.33 -25.36 1.92
CA ASP A 34 -31.00 -24.06 1.95
C ASP A 34 -30.19 -22.91 1.32
N TRP A 35 -29.07 -23.20 0.64
CA TRP A 35 -28.26 -22.17 -0.03
C TRP A 35 -29.04 -21.44 -1.14
N PRO A 36 -28.89 -20.11 -1.29
CA PRO A 36 -29.64 -19.37 -2.30
C PRO A 36 -29.10 -19.63 -3.71
N GLY A 37 -29.98 -19.65 -4.71
CA GLY A 37 -29.62 -19.83 -6.12
C GLY A 37 -28.57 -18.84 -6.65
N SER A 38 -28.48 -17.64 -6.07
CA SER A 38 -27.48 -16.62 -6.42
C SER A 38 -26.04 -17.03 -6.11
N VAL A 39 -25.85 -17.88 -5.10
CA VAL A 39 -24.55 -18.37 -4.64
C VAL A 39 -23.96 -19.42 -5.61
N TYR A 40 -24.79 -19.97 -6.50
CA TYR A 40 -24.39 -20.95 -7.51
C TYR A 40 -23.96 -20.33 -8.85
N ARG A 41 -23.83 -19.00 -8.96
CA ARG A 41 -23.52 -18.32 -10.23
C ARG A 41 -22.01 -18.25 -10.49
N GLY A 42 -21.47 -19.27 -11.17
CA GLY A 42 -20.13 -19.31 -11.74
C GLY A 42 -19.70 -20.72 -12.15
N ASP A 43 -18.70 -20.85 -13.03
CA ASP A 43 -18.14 -22.14 -13.49
C ASP A 43 -17.46 -22.97 -12.37
N SER A 44 -17.35 -22.46 -11.14
CA SER A 44 -16.70 -23.16 -10.01
C SER A 44 -17.63 -24.03 -9.16
N GLY A 45 -18.94 -23.76 -9.07
CA GLY A 45 -19.84 -24.52 -8.20
C GLY A 45 -19.39 -24.59 -6.72
N ILE A 46 -20.20 -25.22 -5.85
CA ILE A 46 -19.65 -25.77 -4.60
C ILE A 46 -18.85 -26.98 -5.05
N SER A 47 -17.53 -27.03 -4.80
CA SER A 47 -16.78 -28.25 -5.04
C SER A 47 -17.42 -29.43 -4.32
N GLN A 48 -17.79 -30.46 -5.09
CA GLN A 48 -18.23 -31.76 -4.56
C GLN A 48 -17.06 -32.58 -3.97
N ALA A 49 -15.85 -32.00 -3.88
CA ALA A 49 -14.73 -32.67 -3.24
C ALA A 49 -15.10 -33.01 -1.80
N ALA A 50 -15.18 -34.30 -1.50
CA ALA A 50 -15.43 -34.78 -0.16
C ALA A 50 -14.36 -34.22 0.78
N THR A 51 -14.78 -33.67 1.92
CA THR A 51 -13.85 -33.41 3.02
C THR A 51 -13.19 -34.73 3.39
N SER A 52 -11.86 -34.75 3.45
CA SER A 52 -11.13 -35.96 3.83
C SER A 52 -11.59 -36.37 5.24
N PRO A 53 -12.05 -37.62 5.46
CA PRO A 53 -12.72 -38.01 6.71
C PRO A 53 -11.83 -37.91 7.96
N ASP A 54 -10.52 -37.76 7.77
CA ASP A 54 -9.53 -37.66 8.85
C ASP A 54 -9.17 -36.22 9.24
N LEU A 55 -9.69 -35.19 8.57
CA LEU A 55 -9.40 -33.79 8.88
C LEU A 55 -10.38 -33.23 9.92
N SER A 56 -9.85 -32.56 10.95
CA SER A 56 -10.68 -31.78 11.88
C SER A 56 -10.91 -30.35 11.38
N VAL A 57 -11.91 -29.66 11.92
CA VAL A 57 -12.11 -28.21 11.70
C VAL A 57 -10.83 -27.43 11.97
N ALA A 58 -10.09 -27.76 13.04
CA ALA A 58 -8.81 -27.13 13.34
C ALA A 58 -7.77 -27.35 12.24
N ASP A 59 -7.67 -28.56 11.67
CA ASP A 59 -6.71 -28.83 10.60
C ASP A 59 -7.05 -28.03 9.34
N GLY A 60 -8.34 -27.88 9.02
CA GLY A 60 -8.80 -27.04 7.91
C GLY A 60 -8.48 -25.56 8.10
N LEU A 61 -8.75 -25.01 9.28
CA LEU A 61 -8.43 -23.61 9.59
C LEU A 61 -6.91 -23.35 9.57
N VAL A 62 -6.12 -24.29 10.10
CA VAL A 62 -4.65 -24.17 10.06
C VAL A 62 -4.12 -24.29 8.63
N ALA A 63 -4.63 -25.23 7.83
CA ALA A 63 -4.26 -25.36 6.42
C ALA A 63 -4.58 -24.09 5.63
N TYR A 64 -5.75 -23.49 5.88
CA TYR A 64 -6.09 -22.19 5.30
C TYR A 64 -5.08 -21.12 5.72
N CYS A 65 -4.78 -21.00 7.01
CA CYS A 65 -3.78 -20.04 7.48
C CYS A 65 -2.43 -20.26 6.82
N VAL A 66 -1.99 -21.51 6.59
CA VAL A 66 -0.73 -21.81 5.89
C VAL A 66 -0.78 -21.35 4.42
N GLY A 67 -1.86 -21.67 3.70
CA GLY A 67 -2.03 -21.23 2.32
C GLY A 67 -2.14 -19.71 2.18
N SER A 68 -2.78 -19.05 3.14
CA SER A 68 -2.89 -17.58 3.19
C SER A 68 -1.65 -16.90 3.78
N PHE A 69 -0.76 -17.64 4.46
CA PHE A 69 0.39 -17.13 5.23
C PHE A 69 1.41 -16.37 4.37
N GLY A 70 1.22 -16.27 3.06
CA GLY A 70 2.06 -15.46 2.17
C GLY A 70 1.38 -14.91 0.93
N LEU A 71 0.04 -15.01 0.84
CA LEU A 71 -0.70 -14.38 -0.24
C LEU A 71 -0.97 -12.90 0.05
N GLY A 72 -1.05 -12.48 1.32
CA GLY A 72 -1.35 -11.09 1.70
C GLY A 72 -2.80 -10.65 1.40
N ASP A 73 -3.52 -11.43 0.58
CA ASP A 73 -4.83 -11.08 0.05
C ASP A 73 -5.98 -11.63 0.91
N SER A 74 -5.70 -12.42 1.97
CA SER A 74 -6.72 -12.88 2.90
C SER A 74 -6.23 -13.19 4.32
N HIS A 75 -7.07 -12.91 5.32
CA HIS A 75 -6.72 -12.97 6.74
C HIS A 75 -7.83 -13.58 7.60
N LEU A 76 -7.44 -14.39 8.60
CA LEU A 76 -8.34 -15.09 9.52
C LEU A 76 -8.20 -14.59 10.95
N HIS A 77 -9.31 -14.20 11.55
CA HIS A 77 -9.52 -14.09 12.99
C HIS A 77 -10.37 -15.26 13.46
N CYS A 78 -9.89 -16.03 14.43
CA CYS A 78 -10.65 -17.11 15.03
C CYS A 78 -10.23 -17.27 16.50
N ASN A 79 -10.76 -16.41 17.38
CA ASN A 79 -10.35 -16.31 18.77
C ASN A 79 -11.51 -16.53 19.74
N TYR A 80 -11.18 -16.93 20.97
CA TYR A 80 -12.15 -17.08 22.06
C TYR A 80 -12.04 -15.92 23.04
N ASP A 81 -13.07 -15.09 23.10
CA ASP A 81 -13.17 -14.07 24.13
C ASP A 81 -13.71 -14.69 25.44
N LYS A 82 -12.88 -14.67 26.48
CA LYS A 82 -13.22 -15.20 27.81
C LYS A 82 -14.25 -14.37 28.56
N GLN A 83 -14.26 -13.05 28.37
CA GLN A 83 -15.19 -12.13 29.03
C GLN A 83 -16.57 -12.24 28.38
N ALA A 84 -16.64 -12.16 27.05
CA ALA A 84 -17.88 -12.29 26.28
C ALA A 84 -18.40 -13.74 26.23
N LYS A 85 -17.53 -14.73 26.50
CA LYS A 85 -17.83 -16.17 26.32
C LYS A 85 -18.31 -16.45 24.90
N ALA A 86 -17.56 -15.93 23.94
CA ALA A 86 -17.91 -15.97 22.54
C ALA A 86 -16.71 -16.33 21.67
N LEU A 87 -17.00 -17.02 20.56
CA LEU A 87 -16.09 -17.16 19.44
C LEU A 87 -16.22 -15.89 18.60
N ARG A 88 -15.10 -15.17 18.47
CA ARG A 88 -14.92 -14.10 17.49
C ARG A 88 -14.29 -14.69 16.25
N PHE A 89 -15.04 -14.71 15.16
CA PHE A 89 -14.59 -15.27 13.90
C PHE A 89 -14.76 -14.23 12.79
N ALA A 90 -13.69 -13.96 12.05
CA ALA A 90 -13.77 -13.17 10.84
C ALA A 90 -12.78 -13.65 9.79
N VAL A 91 -13.14 -13.55 8.53
CA VAL A 91 -12.25 -13.71 7.38
C VAL A 91 -12.38 -12.48 6.52
N TYR A 92 -11.24 -11.89 6.16
CA TYR A 92 -11.13 -10.77 5.23
C TYR A 92 -10.48 -11.28 3.95
N PHE A 93 -11.09 -11.00 2.80
CA PHE A 93 -10.53 -11.20 1.47
C PHE A 93 -10.39 -9.83 0.79
N GLN A 94 -9.18 -9.47 0.42
CA GLN A 94 -8.88 -8.16 -0.18
C GLN A 94 -9.52 -7.99 -1.56
N TYR A 95 -9.52 -9.04 -2.38
CA TYR A 95 -10.07 -9.05 -3.73
C TYR A 95 -11.24 -10.04 -3.82
N GLY A 96 -12.45 -9.57 -3.52
CA GLY A 96 -13.65 -10.41 -3.41
C GLY A 96 -14.16 -11.03 -4.72
N ASP A 97 -13.76 -10.48 -5.86
CA ASP A 97 -14.16 -10.95 -7.20
C ASP A 97 -13.18 -11.96 -7.82
N GLU A 98 -12.06 -12.27 -7.14
CA GLU A 98 -11.10 -13.25 -7.61
C GLU A 98 -11.70 -14.66 -7.68
N ALA A 99 -11.28 -15.42 -8.70
CA ALA A 99 -11.75 -16.77 -8.92
C ALA A 99 -11.49 -17.65 -7.69
N GLY A 100 -12.54 -18.26 -7.13
CA GLY A 100 -12.46 -19.14 -5.96
C GLY A 100 -12.60 -18.45 -4.59
N VAL A 101 -12.60 -17.11 -4.52
CA VAL A 101 -12.78 -16.38 -3.25
C VAL A 101 -14.18 -16.59 -2.68
N MET A 102 -15.22 -16.46 -3.51
CA MET A 102 -16.60 -16.74 -3.09
C MET A 102 -16.77 -18.19 -2.61
N GLU A 103 -16.15 -19.16 -3.29
CA GLU A 103 -16.19 -20.57 -2.86
C GLU A 103 -15.51 -20.78 -1.49
N SER A 104 -14.39 -20.12 -1.27
CA SER A 104 -13.68 -20.14 0.02
C SER A 104 -14.53 -19.51 1.14
N ALA A 105 -15.16 -18.36 0.87
CA ALA A 105 -16.04 -17.69 1.82
C ALA A 105 -17.24 -18.57 2.22
N LEU A 106 -17.86 -19.25 1.25
CA LEU A 106 -18.95 -20.19 1.51
C LEU A 106 -18.50 -21.43 2.29
N SER A 107 -17.28 -21.90 2.03
CA SER A 107 -16.67 -22.99 2.79
C SER A 107 -16.50 -22.62 4.27
N PHE A 108 -16.13 -21.38 4.57
CA PHE A 108 -16.12 -20.88 5.95
C PHE A 108 -17.52 -20.77 6.55
N CYS A 109 -18.50 -20.27 5.80
CA CYS A 109 -19.88 -20.25 6.27
C CYS A 109 -20.37 -21.67 6.62
N ALA A 110 -20.10 -22.66 5.78
CA ALA A 110 -20.47 -24.06 6.03
C ALA A 110 -19.77 -24.64 7.27
N LEU A 111 -18.47 -24.35 7.43
CA LEU A 111 -17.69 -24.76 8.60
C LEU A 111 -18.27 -24.17 9.89
N LEU A 112 -18.61 -22.88 9.90
CA LEU A 112 -19.23 -22.18 11.04
C LEU A 112 -20.62 -22.69 11.37
N ARG A 113 -21.43 -23.05 10.36
CA ARG A 113 -22.75 -23.65 10.55
C ARG A 113 -22.70 -24.93 11.39
N GLY A 114 -21.58 -25.67 11.35
CA GLY A 114 -21.35 -26.86 12.18
C GLY A 114 -21.29 -26.57 13.69
N ILE A 115 -21.08 -25.32 14.10
CA ILE A 115 -21.11 -24.95 15.52
C ILE A 115 -22.47 -25.25 16.17
N ALA A 116 -23.55 -25.23 15.38
CA ALA A 116 -24.92 -25.47 15.83
C ALA A 116 -25.09 -26.73 16.69
N GLU A 117 -24.32 -27.80 16.43
CA GLU A 117 -24.35 -29.05 17.21
C GLU A 117 -23.87 -28.87 18.66
N THR A 118 -22.98 -27.91 18.87
CA THR A 118 -22.37 -27.59 20.17
C THR A 118 -22.90 -26.28 20.76
N TYR A 119 -23.87 -25.64 20.09
CA TYR A 119 -24.44 -24.35 20.47
C TYR A 119 -25.41 -24.50 21.64
N THR A 120 -25.14 -23.76 22.72
CA THR A 120 -25.90 -23.87 23.98
C THR A 120 -26.56 -22.57 24.44
N ALA A 121 -26.31 -21.46 23.74
CA ALA A 121 -26.92 -20.18 24.09
C ALA A 121 -28.44 -20.19 23.81
N LYS A 122 -29.15 -19.27 24.47
CA LYS A 122 -30.62 -19.14 24.32
C LYS A 122 -31.00 -18.18 23.20
N THR A 123 -30.21 -17.13 23.04
CA THR A 123 -30.29 -16.19 21.92
C THR A 123 -29.59 -16.80 20.71
N PRO A 124 -30.08 -16.56 19.49
CA PRO A 124 -29.35 -16.96 18.29
C PRO A 124 -28.12 -16.09 18.06
N SER A 125 -27.13 -16.65 17.38
CA SER A 125 -25.98 -15.93 16.83
C SER A 125 -26.07 -15.90 15.30
N PHE A 126 -25.31 -15.04 14.64
CA PHE A 126 -25.37 -14.87 13.19
C PHE A 126 -24.00 -15.02 12.54
N ILE A 127 -23.97 -15.64 11.37
CA ILE A 127 -22.87 -15.59 10.42
C ILE A 127 -23.29 -14.64 9.30
N ARG A 128 -22.45 -13.67 8.97
CA ARG A 128 -22.65 -12.73 7.87
C ARG A 128 -21.57 -12.95 6.81
N LEU A 129 -21.98 -12.91 5.55
CA LEU A 129 -21.12 -12.79 4.38
C LEU A 129 -21.50 -11.50 3.67
N PHE A 130 -20.57 -10.57 3.48
CA PHE A 130 -20.86 -9.24 2.96
C PHE A 130 -19.69 -8.63 2.18
N ASP A 131 -20.02 -7.74 1.25
CA ASP A 131 -19.11 -6.82 0.55
C ASP A 131 -19.54 -5.39 0.84
N THR A 132 -18.62 -4.41 0.89
CA THR A 132 -18.94 -2.96 1.00
C THR A 132 -20.02 -2.53 2.03
N GLY A 133 -20.30 -3.36 3.05
CA GLY A 133 -21.40 -3.18 4.02
C GLY A 133 -22.76 -3.77 3.62
N THR A 134 -22.89 -4.35 2.42
CA THR A 134 -24.08 -5.05 1.92
C THR A 134 -24.02 -6.55 2.25
N ASP A 135 -24.98 -7.04 3.03
CA ASP A 135 -25.07 -8.47 3.34
C ASP A 135 -25.49 -9.29 2.10
N ILE A 136 -24.60 -10.19 1.67
CA ILE A 136 -24.84 -11.21 0.64
C ILE A 136 -25.59 -12.38 1.26
N LEU A 137 -25.21 -12.80 2.46
CA LEU A 137 -25.83 -13.89 3.19
C LEU A 137 -25.85 -13.62 4.70
N CYS A 138 -26.98 -13.95 5.34
CA CYS A 138 -27.06 -14.04 6.78
C CYS A 138 -27.56 -15.43 7.21
N ILE A 139 -26.86 -16.06 8.14
CA ILE A 139 -27.17 -17.40 8.64
C ILE A 139 -27.38 -17.32 10.15
N GLU A 140 -28.55 -17.71 10.61
CA GLU A 140 -28.87 -17.85 12.03
C GLU A 140 -28.31 -19.17 12.56
N ILE A 141 -27.58 -19.13 13.67
CA ILE A 141 -27.16 -20.29 14.48
C ILE A 141 -28.03 -20.34 15.73
N SER A 142 -28.67 -21.47 15.95
CA SER A 142 -29.44 -21.77 17.16
C SER A 142 -29.17 -23.19 17.64
N GLN A 143 -29.82 -23.60 18.73
CA GLN A 143 -29.58 -24.92 19.33
C GLN A 143 -29.91 -26.05 18.33
N LYS A 144 -28.86 -26.75 17.86
CA LYS A 144 -28.94 -27.87 16.90
C LYS A 144 -29.50 -27.50 15.51
N ALA A 145 -29.51 -26.22 15.16
CA ALA A 145 -29.96 -25.78 13.84
C ALA A 145 -29.14 -24.58 13.36
N SER A 146 -28.85 -24.55 12.06
CA SER A 146 -28.40 -23.35 11.37
C SER A 146 -29.18 -23.19 10.07
N ARG A 147 -29.64 -21.97 9.77
CA ARG A 147 -30.50 -21.70 8.61
C ARG A 147 -30.26 -20.31 8.05
N ILE A 148 -30.40 -20.16 6.75
CA ILE A 148 -30.35 -18.84 6.11
C ILE A 148 -31.61 -18.04 6.46
N VAL A 149 -31.42 -16.76 6.80
CA VAL A 149 -32.50 -15.85 7.17
C VAL A 149 -32.43 -14.56 6.36
N PRO A 150 -33.57 -14.03 5.88
CA PRO A 150 -33.60 -12.75 5.19
C PRO A 150 -33.52 -11.60 6.20
N ASP A 151 -32.49 -10.76 6.03
CA ASP A 151 -32.35 -9.42 6.62
C ASP A 151 -32.76 -9.29 8.10
N PRO A 152 -32.07 -9.97 9.04
CA PRO A 152 -32.40 -9.87 10.45
C PRO A 152 -32.01 -8.48 10.97
N VAL A 153 -33.01 -7.71 11.40
CA VAL A 153 -32.90 -6.34 11.97
C VAL A 153 -31.82 -6.20 13.07
N ASN A 154 -31.40 -7.29 13.72
CA ASN A 154 -30.37 -7.32 14.76
C ASN A 154 -28.94 -7.64 14.27
N ALA A 155 -28.71 -7.82 12.96
CA ALA A 155 -27.39 -8.13 12.39
C ALA A 155 -26.58 -6.89 11.96
N GLN A 156 -27.16 -5.69 12.08
CA GLN A 156 -26.76 -4.51 11.29
C GLN A 156 -25.57 -3.67 11.81
N LEU A 157 -24.81 -4.14 12.81
CA LEU A 157 -23.60 -3.43 13.23
C LEU A 157 -22.43 -4.40 13.37
N SER A 158 -21.32 -4.05 12.72
CA SER A 158 -20.03 -4.69 13.00
C SER A 158 -19.69 -4.51 14.47
N PRO A 159 -19.24 -5.56 15.17
CA PRO A 159 -18.84 -5.44 16.56
C PRO A 159 -17.53 -4.64 16.66
N GLU A 160 -17.34 -3.90 17.76
CA GLU A 160 -16.14 -3.03 17.95
C GLU A 160 -14.82 -3.79 17.73
N TRP A 161 -14.75 -5.06 18.15
CA TRP A 161 -13.55 -5.88 17.96
C TRP A 161 -13.22 -6.12 16.48
N PHE A 162 -14.23 -6.18 15.61
CA PHE A 162 -14.06 -6.37 14.18
C PHE A 162 -13.52 -5.10 13.55
N ASP A 163 -14.06 -3.93 13.93
CA ASP A 163 -13.56 -2.64 13.47
C ASP A 163 -12.11 -2.41 13.94
N GLU A 164 -11.81 -2.73 15.20
CA GLU A 164 -10.45 -2.71 15.73
C GLU A 164 -9.54 -3.67 14.95
N TRP A 165 -9.99 -4.90 14.71
CA TRP A 165 -9.20 -5.91 13.99
C TRP A 165 -8.96 -5.50 12.55
N ILE A 166 -9.99 -5.08 11.80
CA ILE A 166 -9.88 -4.71 10.39
C ILE A 166 -9.08 -3.41 10.18
N SER A 167 -8.98 -2.57 11.21
CA SER A 167 -8.15 -1.35 11.19
C SER A 167 -6.66 -1.60 11.48
N GLN A 168 -6.27 -2.83 11.81
CA GLN A 168 -4.87 -3.15 12.05
C GLN A 168 -4.05 -3.00 10.76
N GLU A 169 -2.91 -2.34 10.88
CA GLU A 169 -1.89 -2.38 9.84
C GLU A 169 -1.17 -3.74 9.90
N ASN A 170 -0.69 -4.24 8.76
CA ASN A 170 0.15 -5.45 8.65
C ASN A 170 -0.51 -6.76 9.10
N PHE A 171 -1.69 -7.12 8.58
CA PHE A 171 -2.29 -8.44 8.80
C PHE A 171 -1.39 -9.64 8.39
N GLY A 172 -0.39 -9.41 7.52
CA GLY A 172 0.61 -10.41 7.13
C GLY A 172 1.71 -10.65 8.17
N ASP A 173 1.71 -9.93 9.29
CA ASP A 173 2.64 -10.16 10.39
C ASP A 173 2.32 -11.47 11.15
N PRO A 174 3.31 -12.38 11.36
CA PRO A 174 3.09 -13.63 12.05
C PRO A 174 2.55 -13.48 13.48
N ASP A 175 2.96 -12.46 14.23
CA ASP A 175 2.51 -12.27 15.61
C ASP A 175 1.08 -11.75 15.64
N THR A 176 0.72 -10.83 14.75
CA THR A 176 -0.68 -10.38 14.53
C THR A 176 -1.60 -11.55 14.20
N LEU A 177 -1.21 -12.42 13.26
CA LEU A 177 -1.98 -13.61 12.90
C LEU A 177 -2.07 -14.60 14.07
N LEU A 178 -0.98 -14.88 14.78
CA LEU A 178 -1.01 -15.76 15.95
C LEU A 178 -1.88 -15.20 17.09
N ALA A 179 -1.92 -13.88 17.27
CA ALA A 179 -2.77 -13.20 18.25
C ALA A 179 -4.26 -13.24 17.88
N ALA A 180 -4.58 -13.26 16.58
CA ALA A 180 -5.94 -13.39 16.06
C ALA A 180 -6.51 -14.82 16.20
N LEU A 181 -5.69 -15.80 16.60
CA LEU A 181 -6.09 -17.21 16.71
C LEU A 181 -6.23 -17.68 18.16
N PHE A 182 -7.22 -18.55 18.37
CA PHE A 182 -7.42 -19.26 19.63
C PHE A 182 -6.15 -20.09 19.96
N PRO A 183 -5.63 -20.10 21.21
CA PRO A 183 -4.29 -20.64 21.49
C PRO A 183 -4.00 -22.09 21.03
N PRO A 184 -4.96 -23.03 20.97
CA PRO A 184 -4.74 -24.32 20.33
C PRO A 184 -4.47 -24.24 18.82
N LEU A 185 -5.19 -23.37 18.09
CA LEU A 185 -4.98 -23.13 16.66
C LEU A 185 -3.63 -22.46 16.41
N ALA A 186 -3.31 -21.40 17.15
CA ALA A 186 -2.01 -20.72 17.07
C ALA A 186 -0.83 -21.69 17.28
N ARG A 187 -0.95 -22.61 18.26
CA ARG A 187 0.06 -23.64 18.51
C ARG A 187 0.14 -24.70 17.40
N ALA A 188 -1.00 -25.09 16.84
CA ALA A 188 -1.04 -26.04 15.73
C ALA A 188 -0.42 -25.42 14.46
N LEU A 189 -0.77 -24.17 14.14
CA LEU A 189 -0.17 -23.40 13.05
C LEU A 189 1.33 -23.24 13.21
N LYS A 190 1.79 -22.77 14.38
CA LYS A 190 3.22 -22.65 14.67
C LYS A 190 3.96 -23.99 14.52
N LYS A 191 3.34 -25.09 14.94
CA LYS A 191 3.92 -26.43 14.79
C LYS A 191 3.93 -26.87 13.32
N GLN A 192 2.89 -26.60 12.56
CA GLN A 192 2.80 -26.96 11.14
C GLN A 192 3.79 -26.18 10.31
N VAL A 193 3.87 -24.86 10.49
CA VAL A 193 4.89 -24.01 9.84
C VAL A 193 6.30 -24.47 10.22
N ALA A 194 6.56 -24.73 11.50
CA ALA A 194 7.88 -25.15 11.95
C ALA A 194 8.30 -26.54 11.47
N LEU A 195 7.35 -27.45 11.18
CA LEU A 195 7.64 -28.84 10.80
C LEU A 195 7.38 -29.14 9.33
N GLY A 196 6.70 -28.26 8.60
CA GLY A 196 6.28 -28.48 7.21
C GLY A 196 7.48 -28.73 6.30
N ALA A 197 8.36 -27.74 6.20
CA ALA A 197 9.60 -27.83 5.44
C ALA A 197 10.51 -28.99 5.92
N LEU A 198 10.56 -29.26 7.22
CA LEU A 198 11.33 -30.38 7.78
C LEU A 198 10.81 -31.77 7.35
N ARG A 199 9.51 -31.87 7.04
CA ARG A 199 8.83 -33.11 6.63
C ARG A 199 8.65 -33.22 5.13
N ALA A 200 8.99 -32.17 4.38
CA ALA A 200 8.86 -32.16 2.93
C ALA A 200 9.68 -33.29 2.31
N SER A 201 9.09 -33.89 1.27
CA SER A 201 9.70 -34.93 0.45
C SER A 201 9.17 -34.79 -0.99
N PRO A 202 9.81 -35.42 -1.99
CA PRO A 202 9.29 -35.39 -3.36
C PRO A 202 7.87 -35.95 -3.51
N GLN A 203 7.41 -36.77 -2.56
CA GLN A 203 6.05 -37.32 -2.54
C GLN A 203 5.06 -36.46 -1.72
N ALA A 204 5.56 -35.50 -0.96
CA ALA A 204 4.78 -34.61 -0.11
C ALA A 204 5.50 -33.24 -0.02
N PRO A 205 5.40 -32.41 -1.06
CA PRO A 205 6.01 -31.09 -1.06
C PRO A 205 5.37 -30.17 -0.02
N TYR A 206 6.07 -29.09 0.30
CA TYR A 206 5.63 -28.06 1.23
C TYR A 206 5.77 -26.68 0.60
N ASP A 207 4.67 -25.93 0.55
CA ASP A 207 4.68 -24.53 0.15
C ASP A 207 5.09 -23.66 1.34
N TYR A 208 6.14 -22.85 1.17
CA TYR A 208 6.49 -21.82 2.14
C TYR A 208 5.51 -20.64 2.05
N ASP A 209 5.20 -20.25 0.81
CA ASP A 209 4.22 -19.23 0.44
C ASP A 209 3.89 -19.31 -1.06
N ARG A 210 3.25 -18.28 -1.62
CA ARG A 210 2.86 -18.22 -3.03
C ARG A 210 4.03 -18.24 -4.02
N PHE A 211 5.25 -17.92 -3.55
CA PHE A 211 6.43 -17.82 -4.40
C PHE A 211 7.34 -19.02 -4.27
N PHE A 212 7.44 -19.61 -3.09
CA PHE A 212 8.40 -20.69 -2.85
C PHE A 212 7.75 -21.93 -2.30
N TRP A 213 8.22 -23.07 -2.78
CA TRP A 213 7.89 -24.39 -2.26
C TRP A 213 9.13 -25.29 -2.26
N THR A 214 9.03 -26.42 -1.57
CA THR A 214 10.11 -27.41 -1.46
C THR A 214 9.62 -28.84 -1.56
N ASP A 215 10.43 -29.69 -2.18
CA ASP A 215 10.34 -31.15 -2.13
C ASP A 215 11.19 -31.75 -0.98
N GLY A 216 11.75 -30.93 -0.10
CA GLY A 216 12.66 -31.33 0.97
C GLY A 216 14.13 -31.49 0.57
N GLU A 217 14.44 -31.40 -0.73
CA GLU A 217 15.81 -31.42 -1.28
C GLU A 217 16.22 -30.06 -1.86
N HIS A 218 15.28 -29.33 -2.48
CA HIS A 218 15.53 -28.03 -3.10
C HIS A 218 14.41 -27.02 -2.82
N VAL A 219 14.68 -25.74 -3.11
CA VAL A 219 13.72 -24.64 -3.06
C VAL A 219 13.40 -24.19 -4.49
N TYR A 220 12.12 -24.22 -4.83
CA TYR A 220 11.58 -23.91 -6.16
C TYR A 220 10.78 -22.62 -6.13
N GLY A 221 10.71 -21.93 -7.27
CA GLY A 221 9.96 -20.69 -7.44
C GLY A 221 8.68 -20.88 -8.26
N GLY A 222 7.52 -20.50 -7.72
CA GLY A 222 6.23 -20.58 -8.40
C GLY A 222 5.93 -21.97 -8.96
N SER A 223 5.56 -22.03 -10.24
CA SER A 223 5.31 -23.28 -10.98
C SER A 223 6.55 -23.86 -11.67
N SER A 224 7.75 -23.37 -11.34
CA SER A 224 9.01 -23.86 -11.92
C SER A 224 9.39 -25.23 -11.34
N ASP A 225 9.78 -26.15 -12.22
CA ASP A 225 10.42 -27.42 -11.86
C ASP A 225 11.94 -27.28 -11.67
N ASP A 226 12.52 -26.11 -11.98
CA ASP A 226 13.93 -25.82 -11.76
C ASP A 226 14.16 -25.11 -10.41
N PRO A 227 15.13 -25.56 -9.58
CA PRO A 227 15.48 -24.88 -8.34
C PRO A 227 15.97 -23.44 -8.58
N VAL A 228 15.27 -22.47 -7.99
CA VAL A 228 15.55 -21.04 -8.19
C VAL A 228 16.55 -20.54 -7.13
N VAL A 229 16.43 -21.00 -5.89
CA VAL A 229 17.33 -20.58 -4.79
C VAL A 229 18.46 -21.58 -4.61
N LYS A 230 19.50 -21.44 -5.43
CA LYS A 230 20.65 -22.37 -5.44
C LYS A 230 21.39 -22.35 -4.10
N ASN A 231 21.57 -23.54 -3.52
CA ASN A 231 22.25 -23.77 -2.23
C ASN A 231 21.48 -23.33 -0.98
N ALA A 232 20.20 -22.94 -1.10
CA ALA A 232 19.38 -22.77 0.09
C ALA A 232 19.19 -24.11 0.81
N ASP A 233 19.12 -24.08 2.15
CA ASP A 233 18.68 -25.23 2.92
C ASP A 233 17.14 -25.28 2.92
N PRO A 234 16.51 -26.21 2.17
CA PRO A 234 15.06 -26.27 2.08
C PRO A 234 14.40 -26.52 3.44
N LYS A 235 15.07 -27.13 4.40
CA LYS A 235 14.43 -27.49 5.66
C LYS A 235 14.31 -26.32 6.62
N THR A 236 15.07 -25.25 6.39
CA THR A 236 15.13 -24.08 7.27
C THR A 236 14.78 -22.78 6.54
N PHE A 237 14.65 -22.82 5.21
CA PHE A 237 14.19 -21.72 4.37
C PHE A 237 12.82 -21.22 4.83
N ARG A 238 12.71 -19.90 4.98
CA ARG A 238 11.48 -19.22 5.40
C ARG A 238 11.53 -17.75 5.04
N ARG A 239 10.37 -17.14 4.88
CA ARG A 239 10.26 -15.68 4.80
C ARG A 239 10.58 -15.02 6.15
N VAL A 240 11.22 -13.86 6.11
CA VAL A 240 11.63 -13.10 7.30
C VAL A 240 10.90 -11.76 7.41
N THR A 241 10.63 -11.09 6.27
CA THR A 241 9.83 -9.86 6.27
C THR A 241 8.36 -10.12 5.93
N PRO A 242 7.42 -9.27 6.39
CA PRO A 242 6.00 -9.38 6.01
C PRO A 242 5.78 -9.33 4.48
N ALA A 243 4.73 -10.01 4.00
CA ALA A 243 4.30 -10.00 2.58
C ALA A 243 3.33 -8.84 2.28
N ASN A 244 3.29 -8.36 1.03
CA ASN A 244 2.30 -7.39 0.55
C ASN A 244 2.18 -7.32 -0.99
N ALA A 245 1.32 -6.43 -1.52
CA ALA A 245 0.94 -6.31 -2.94
C ALA A 245 2.09 -6.14 -3.97
N MET A 246 3.30 -5.74 -3.55
CA MET A 246 4.48 -5.68 -4.44
C MET A 246 5.44 -6.86 -4.27
N ASP A 247 5.17 -7.72 -3.27
CA ASP A 247 5.66 -9.08 -3.06
C ASP A 247 7.20 -9.31 -3.05
N SER A 248 7.99 -8.23 -2.95
CA SER A 248 9.41 -8.31 -2.61
C SER A 248 9.60 -8.75 -1.16
N ALA A 249 10.57 -9.61 -0.84
CA ALA A 249 10.76 -10.00 0.56
C ALA A 249 12.15 -10.55 0.85
N PHE A 250 12.56 -10.42 2.10
CA PHE A 250 13.70 -11.16 2.62
C PHE A 250 13.27 -12.56 3.08
N TYR A 251 14.09 -13.53 2.72
CA TYR A 251 14.03 -14.91 3.17
C TYR A 251 15.34 -15.27 3.85
N ALA A 252 15.32 -16.31 4.67
CA ALA A 252 16.52 -16.84 5.28
C ALA A 252 16.42 -18.35 5.45
N ASP A 253 17.56 -19.01 5.38
CA ASP A 253 17.74 -20.38 5.82
C ASP A 253 18.77 -20.44 6.97
N ALA A 254 19.34 -21.61 7.26
CA ALA A 254 20.32 -21.79 8.32
C ALA A 254 21.66 -21.07 8.07
N CYS A 255 21.99 -20.70 6.83
CA CYS A 255 23.31 -20.21 6.45
C CYS A 255 23.30 -18.93 5.60
N GLN A 256 22.15 -18.45 5.13
CA GLN A 256 22.07 -17.36 4.17
C GLN A 256 20.77 -16.54 4.30
N ILE A 257 20.90 -15.23 4.10
CA ILE A 257 19.80 -14.31 3.80
C ILE A 257 19.68 -14.17 2.29
N TRP A 258 18.44 -14.17 1.84
CA TRP A 258 18.03 -14.04 0.45
C TRP A 258 17.07 -12.87 0.31
N TYR A 259 17.06 -12.21 -0.84
CA TYR A 259 16.07 -11.21 -1.21
C TYR A 259 15.41 -11.60 -2.51
N HIS A 260 14.09 -11.63 -2.52
CA HIS A 260 13.26 -11.93 -3.68
C HIS A 260 12.61 -10.66 -4.21
N GLN A 261 12.61 -10.49 -5.53
CA GLN A 261 11.82 -9.47 -6.25
C GLN A 261 10.95 -10.17 -7.33
N PRO A 262 9.62 -9.99 -7.34
CA PRO A 262 8.67 -10.80 -8.14
C PRO A 262 8.80 -10.82 -9.67
N MET A 263 9.80 -10.16 -10.26
CA MET A 263 10.01 -10.06 -11.72
C MET A 263 11.46 -10.31 -12.14
N VAL A 264 12.34 -10.63 -11.19
CA VAL A 264 13.78 -10.63 -11.40
C VAL A 264 14.34 -12.02 -11.10
N ASP A 265 14.71 -12.25 -9.84
CA ASP A 265 15.30 -13.46 -9.33
C ASP A 265 15.37 -13.37 -7.79
N VAL A 266 15.92 -14.40 -7.16
CA VAL A 266 16.33 -14.38 -5.75
C VAL A 266 17.83 -14.14 -5.67
N VAL A 267 18.24 -13.12 -4.94
CA VAL A 267 19.66 -12.77 -4.77
C VAL A 267 20.15 -13.07 -3.35
N PRO A 268 21.36 -13.63 -3.18
CA PRO A 268 21.97 -13.80 -1.87
C PRO A 268 22.41 -12.43 -1.32
N VAL A 269 22.09 -12.17 -0.06
CA VAL A 269 22.36 -10.88 0.62
C VAL A 269 23.56 -10.99 1.55
N GLN A 270 23.44 -11.81 2.59
CA GLN A 270 24.43 -11.95 3.66
C GLN A 270 24.42 -13.39 4.19
N SER A 271 25.60 -13.99 4.35
CA SER A 271 25.72 -15.28 5.01
C SER A 271 25.41 -15.17 6.51
N LEU A 272 24.75 -16.18 7.06
CA LEU A 272 24.30 -16.23 8.44
C LEU A 272 25.22 -17.09 9.29
N GLU A 273 25.60 -16.54 10.45
CA GLU A 273 26.22 -17.31 11.53
C GLU A 273 25.14 -17.96 12.39
N SER A 274 25.47 -19.10 12.99
CA SER A 274 24.57 -19.81 13.89
C SER A 274 24.14 -18.92 15.05
N GLY A 275 22.84 -18.65 15.16
CA GLY A 275 22.26 -17.85 16.24
C GLY A 275 22.17 -16.35 15.97
N ALA A 276 22.43 -15.90 14.74
CA ALA A 276 22.19 -14.52 14.33
C ALA A 276 20.73 -14.11 14.60
N SER A 277 20.53 -13.01 15.32
CA SER A 277 19.19 -12.46 15.55
C SER A 277 18.72 -11.73 14.30
N MET A 278 17.51 -12.02 13.86
CA MET A 278 16.88 -11.38 12.71
C MET A 278 15.51 -10.84 13.07
N GLU A 279 15.15 -9.72 12.47
CA GLU A 279 13.83 -9.13 12.60
C GLU A 279 13.51 -8.35 11.33
N GLY A 280 12.30 -8.54 10.81
CA GLY A 280 11.88 -7.99 9.53
C GLY A 280 10.67 -7.10 9.69
N TRP A 281 10.66 -5.97 9.00
CA TRP A 281 9.56 -5.01 8.97
C TRP A 281 9.19 -4.67 7.54
N ARG A 282 8.00 -4.09 7.40
CA ARG A 282 7.53 -3.47 6.16
C ARG A 282 6.83 -2.15 6.50
N PRO A 283 7.61 -1.08 6.67
CA PRO A 283 7.11 0.27 6.89
C PRO A 283 6.05 0.66 5.87
N PHE A 284 5.07 1.49 6.25
CA PHE A 284 3.98 1.92 5.35
C PHE A 284 3.06 0.79 4.85
N SER A 285 3.02 -0.34 5.56
CA SER A 285 2.09 -1.44 5.31
C SER A 285 2.20 -2.10 3.94
N SER A 286 1.11 -2.15 3.16
CA SER A 286 1.03 -2.89 1.90
C SER A 286 1.85 -2.30 0.74
N ASP A 287 2.46 -1.13 0.93
CA ASP A 287 3.08 -0.38 -0.15
C ASP A 287 4.57 -0.05 0.09
N GLY A 288 5.07 -0.16 1.33
CA GLY A 288 6.45 0.26 1.62
C GLY A 288 7.47 -0.87 1.55
N GLU A 289 8.70 -0.57 1.13
CA GLU A 289 9.78 -1.53 0.91
C GLU A 289 10.17 -2.30 2.19
N PRO A 290 10.50 -3.61 2.09
CA PRO A 290 10.85 -4.40 3.26
C PRO A 290 12.19 -3.94 3.85
N LEU A 291 12.29 -4.05 5.18
CA LEU A 291 13.50 -3.80 5.95
C LEU A 291 13.84 -5.03 6.78
N LEU A 292 15.07 -5.51 6.70
CA LEU A 292 15.57 -6.63 7.50
C LEU A 292 16.72 -6.18 8.38
N ARG A 293 16.62 -6.34 9.70
CA ARG A 293 17.78 -6.31 10.59
C ARG A 293 18.31 -7.72 10.81
N CYS A 294 19.60 -7.92 10.61
CA CYS A 294 20.34 -9.12 10.98
C CYS A 294 21.60 -8.74 11.76
N GLY A 295 21.66 -9.12 13.04
CA GLY A 295 22.69 -8.62 13.96
C GLY A 295 22.70 -7.08 14.00
N ASP A 296 23.88 -6.49 13.80
CA ASP A 296 24.12 -5.04 13.78
C ASP A 296 24.04 -4.43 12.37
N THR A 297 23.43 -5.14 11.41
CA THR A 297 23.22 -4.64 10.05
C THR A 297 21.75 -4.65 9.69
N ALA A 298 21.24 -3.52 9.22
CA ALA A 298 19.93 -3.39 8.61
C ALA A 298 20.06 -3.32 7.08
N TRP A 299 19.19 -4.02 6.37
CA TRP A 299 19.14 -4.12 4.91
C TRP A 299 17.82 -3.55 4.41
N THR A 300 17.91 -2.67 3.41
CA THR A 300 16.78 -2.02 2.75
C THR A 300 17.01 -1.91 1.26
N VAL A 301 15.93 -1.84 0.48
CA VAL A 301 16.01 -1.47 -0.93
C VAL A 301 16.35 0.02 -1.04
N ALA A 302 17.28 0.34 -1.92
CA ALA A 302 17.70 1.69 -2.25
C ALA A 302 17.80 1.86 -3.76
N ASN A 303 17.61 3.08 -4.24
CA ASN A 303 17.75 3.47 -5.63
C ASN A 303 19.00 4.34 -5.80
N MET A 304 19.71 4.16 -6.90
CA MET A 304 20.79 5.04 -7.30
C MET A 304 20.53 5.54 -8.73
N ASP A 305 20.31 6.83 -8.87
CA ASP A 305 20.09 7.45 -10.17
C ASP A 305 21.33 7.38 -11.05
N TYR A 306 21.11 7.31 -12.35
CA TYR A 306 22.22 7.42 -13.28
C TYR A 306 22.70 8.88 -13.40
N PRO A 307 24.02 9.12 -13.46
CA PRO A 307 24.59 10.48 -13.54
C PRO A 307 24.04 11.35 -14.68
N ASP A 308 23.64 10.75 -15.80
CA ASP A 308 23.11 11.45 -16.98
C ASP A 308 21.56 11.36 -17.07
N GLY A 309 20.88 11.09 -15.95
CA GLY A 309 19.55 10.46 -15.91
C GLY A 309 18.29 11.28 -15.61
N GLY A 310 18.29 12.62 -15.47
CA GLY A 310 17.02 13.39 -15.37
C GLY A 310 17.14 14.92 -15.52
N HIS A 311 16.17 15.69 -16.05
CA HIS A 311 14.77 15.53 -16.54
C HIS A 311 14.41 16.63 -17.58
N ILE A 312 13.43 16.42 -18.48
CA ILE A 312 12.34 17.41 -18.75
C ILE A 312 11.03 16.67 -19.08
N PHE A 313 9.97 16.94 -18.30
CA PHE A 313 8.57 16.63 -18.64
C PHE A 313 8.16 17.46 -19.88
N GLY A 314 7.79 16.81 -20.99
CA GLY A 314 7.17 17.48 -22.14
C GLY A 314 8.05 17.74 -23.38
N HIS A 315 9.25 17.17 -23.50
CA HIS A 315 10.00 17.20 -24.78
C HIS A 315 10.02 15.84 -25.46
N ALA A 316 9.51 15.80 -26.70
CA ALA A 316 9.39 14.60 -27.54
C ALA A 316 10.70 14.17 -28.24
N ASP A 317 11.84 14.76 -27.88
CA ASP A 317 13.14 14.45 -28.49
C ASP A 317 14.11 13.88 -27.42
N TYR A 318 14.04 12.55 -27.26
CA TYR A 318 14.76 11.75 -26.27
C TYR A 318 16.13 11.25 -26.79
N PRO A 319 17.26 11.53 -26.10
CA PRO A 319 18.47 10.74 -26.24
C PRO A 319 18.71 9.84 -25.01
N ASN A 320 19.02 8.57 -25.27
CA ASN A 320 19.44 7.55 -24.30
C ASN A 320 20.47 8.09 -23.28
N GLY A 321 20.17 8.09 -21.97
CA GLY A 321 21.06 8.66 -20.95
C GLY A 321 21.24 7.82 -19.68
N GLY A 322 20.19 7.18 -19.17
CA GLY A 322 20.29 6.49 -17.89
C GLY A 322 21.18 5.24 -17.94
N ASN A 323 20.69 4.16 -18.54
CA ASN A 323 21.33 2.84 -18.51
C ASN A 323 22.46 2.61 -19.53
N THR A 324 23.26 3.62 -19.86
CA THR A 324 24.43 3.39 -20.72
C THR A 324 25.42 2.43 -20.05
N LYS A 325 26.17 1.64 -20.82
CA LYS A 325 27.20 0.74 -20.26
C LYS A 325 28.20 1.47 -19.33
N GLY A 326 28.46 2.75 -19.58
CA GLY A 326 29.31 3.60 -18.73
C GLY A 326 28.64 3.88 -17.39
N ASN A 327 27.38 4.30 -17.41
CA ASN A 327 26.59 4.63 -16.22
C ASN A 327 26.32 3.40 -15.36
N VAL A 328 25.95 2.27 -15.96
CA VAL A 328 25.80 0.98 -15.24
C VAL A 328 27.09 0.59 -14.52
N ARG A 329 28.25 0.66 -15.19
CA ARG A 329 29.55 0.37 -14.54
C ARG A 329 29.92 1.37 -13.45
N SER A 330 29.47 2.62 -13.54
CA SER A 330 29.70 3.63 -12.52
C SER A 330 28.85 3.34 -11.29
N VAL A 331 27.55 3.14 -11.48
CA VAL A 331 26.58 2.84 -10.42
C VAL A 331 26.93 1.53 -9.72
N LEU A 332 27.26 0.45 -10.44
CA LEU A 332 27.67 -0.81 -9.82
C LEU A 332 28.93 -0.67 -8.95
N ARG A 333 29.90 0.18 -9.36
CA ARG A 333 31.08 0.49 -8.54
C ARG A 333 30.71 1.24 -7.26
N ASN A 334 29.77 2.19 -7.36
CA ASN A 334 29.29 2.94 -6.20
C ASN A 334 28.52 2.04 -5.23
N ILE A 335 27.63 1.17 -5.74
CA ILE A 335 26.90 0.18 -4.95
C ILE A 335 27.88 -0.72 -4.20
N GLN A 336 28.88 -1.28 -4.92
CA GLN A 336 29.90 -2.13 -4.30
C GLN A 336 30.72 -1.38 -3.25
N ALA A 337 31.06 -0.12 -3.47
CA ALA A 337 31.80 0.71 -2.50
C ALA A 337 31.01 0.95 -1.21
N GLN A 338 29.68 0.90 -1.27
CA GLN A 338 28.79 0.99 -0.10
C GLN A 338 28.48 -0.38 0.52
N GLY A 339 29.08 -1.46 0.01
CA GLY A 339 28.77 -2.84 0.45
C GLY A 339 27.40 -3.33 0.00
N GLY A 340 26.75 -2.63 -0.94
CA GLY A 340 25.42 -2.96 -1.42
C GLY A 340 25.41 -4.14 -2.41
N VAL A 341 24.25 -4.77 -2.53
CA VAL A 341 24.00 -5.88 -3.45
C VAL A 341 23.08 -5.38 -4.58
N PRO A 342 23.56 -5.28 -5.83
CA PRO A 342 22.72 -4.89 -6.96
C PRO A 342 21.58 -5.89 -7.16
N VAL A 343 20.36 -5.38 -7.40
CA VAL A 343 19.18 -6.22 -7.58
C VAL A 343 18.58 -6.03 -8.97
N TRP A 344 18.30 -4.78 -9.37
CA TRP A 344 17.54 -4.53 -10.60
C TRP A 344 18.00 -3.27 -11.33
N GLU A 345 18.10 -3.37 -12.66
CA GLU A 345 18.48 -2.27 -13.54
C GLU A 345 17.22 -1.66 -14.17
N LYS A 346 16.92 -0.39 -13.89
CA LYS A 346 15.84 0.34 -14.55
C LYS A 346 16.40 1.27 -15.62
N ILE A 347 15.52 1.91 -16.38
CA ILE A 347 15.91 2.85 -17.44
C ILE A 347 16.64 4.08 -16.84
N TYR A 348 16.20 4.57 -15.68
CA TYR A 348 16.64 5.85 -15.10
C TYR A 348 17.44 5.71 -13.80
N ASN A 349 17.35 4.57 -13.13
CA ASN A 349 18.07 4.30 -11.89
C ASN A 349 18.37 2.80 -11.72
N PHE A 350 19.09 2.48 -10.66
CA PHE A 350 19.46 1.10 -10.29
C PHE A 350 18.98 0.81 -8.87
N GLU A 351 18.26 -0.29 -8.68
CA GLU A 351 17.84 -0.78 -7.36
C GLU A 351 18.89 -1.73 -6.78
N TYR A 352 19.20 -1.53 -5.50
CA TYR A 352 20.16 -2.34 -4.77
C TYR A 352 19.78 -2.47 -3.30
N LEU A 353 20.23 -3.54 -2.66
CA LEU A 353 20.12 -3.68 -1.22
C LEU A 353 21.27 -2.92 -0.56
N ARG A 354 20.93 -1.95 0.27
CA ARG A 354 21.88 -1.13 1.01
C ARG A 354 21.98 -1.62 2.45
N PRO A 355 23.19 -1.99 2.92
CA PRO A 355 23.43 -2.25 4.33
C PRO A 355 23.63 -0.93 5.10
N THR A 356 23.06 -0.86 6.29
CA THR A 356 23.25 0.22 7.26
C THR A 356 23.63 -0.37 8.61
N GLN A 357 24.70 0.14 9.22
CA GLN A 357 25.13 -0.29 10.56
C GLN A 357 24.22 0.31 11.65
N VAL A 358 23.78 -0.53 12.58
CA VAL A 358 22.83 -0.20 13.66
C VAL A 358 23.23 -0.91 14.96
N GLU A 359 22.73 -0.47 16.11
CA GLU A 359 22.84 -1.23 17.36
C GLU A 359 21.74 -2.27 17.48
N GLY A 360 22.00 -3.47 16.96
CA GLY A 360 20.96 -4.45 16.67
C GLY A 360 20.17 -4.93 17.88
N ALA A 361 20.80 -4.97 19.07
CA ALA A 361 20.14 -5.37 20.31
C ALA A 361 19.07 -4.37 20.81
N SER A 362 19.15 -3.12 20.35
CA SER A 362 18.25 -2.03 20.73
C SER A 362 17.46 -1.45 19.56
N PHE A 363 17.68 -1.97 18.35
CA PHE A 363 17.07 -1.46 17.13
C PHE A 363 15.59 -1.83 17.09
N VAL A 364 14.74 -0.81 16.97
CA VAL A 364 13.29 -0.94 17.02
C VAL A 364 12.63 -0.11 15.94
N HIS A 365 11.52 -0.61 15.41
CA HIS A 365 10.61 0.16 14.59
C HIS A 365 9.77 1.10 15.47
N VAL A 366 9.68 2.37 15.10
CA VAL A 366 8.91 3.38 15.87
C VAL A 366 7.56 3.63 15.21
N LYS A 367 7.57 4.09 13.96
CA LYS A 367 6.36 4.38 13.18
C LYS A 367 6.74 4.64 11.73
N ASP A 368 5.93 4.23 10.76
CA ASP A 368 6.14 4.53 9.34
C ASP A 368 7.57 4.11 8.95
N GLY A 369 8.31 4.93 8.21
CA GLY A 369 9.73 4.69 7.91
C GLY A 369 10.72 4.95 9.06
N LEU A 370 10.28 5.31 10.27
CA LEU A 370 11.14 5.71 11.38
C LEU A 370 11.57 4.53 12.26
N PHE A 371 12.87 4.43 12.50
CA PHE A 371 13.50 3.43 13.35
C PHE A 371 14.48 4.11 14.30
N GLU A 372 14.71 3.48 15.44
CA GLU A 372 15.66 3.99 16.44
C GLU A 372 16.46 2.84 17.03
N ASP A 373 17.67 3.13 17.48
CA ASP A 373 18.44 2.26 18.36
C ASP A 373 18.87 3.04 19.62
N GLY A 374 19.71 2.43 20.47
CA GLY A 374 20.18 3.06 21.71
C GLY A 374 20.92 4.39 21.53
N LYS A 375 21.34 4.74 20.31
CA LYS A 375 22.17 5.92 20.02
C LYS A 375 21.64 6.81 18.90
N SER A 376 20.88 6.26 17.96
CA SER A 376 20.63 6.87 16.66
C SER A 376 19.18 6.76 16.24
N VAL A 377 18.76 7.72 15.44
CA VAL A 377 17.46 7.73 14.75
C VAL A 377 17.71 7.51 13.27
N TYR A 378 16.88 6.71 12.63
CA TYR A 378 16.96 6.34 11.24
C TYR A 378 15.61 6.54 10.56
N VAL A 379 15.64 6.87 9.27
CA VAL A 379 14.45 6.89 8.44
C VAL A 379 14.71 6.15 7.13
N GLN A 380 13.81 5.26 6.78
CA GLN A 380 13.83 4.57 5.51
C GLN A 380 13.38 5.53 4.41
N THR A 381 14.16 5.58 3.34
CA THR A 381 13.90 6.41 2.15
C THR A 381 14.10 5.59 0.89
N ASP A 382 13.86 6.21 -0.25
CA ASP A 382 14.23 5.71 -1.58
C ASP A 382 15.74 5.48 -1.75
N GLN A 383 16.58 6.04 -0.87
CA GLN A 383 18.03 5.84 -0.81
C GLN A 383 18.44 4.79 0.25
N GLY A 384 17.49 4.06 0.84
CA GLY A 384 17.70 3.07 1.89
C GLY A 384 17.52 3.64 3.30
N LEU A 385 18.05 2.96 4.32
CA LEU A 385 17.94 3.39 5.71
C LEU A 385 18.96 4.49 6.05
N ILE A 386 18.49 5.74 6.19
CA ILE A 386 19.32 6.93 6.40
C ILE A 386 19.35 7.31 7.89
N ARG A 387 20.55 7.46 8.45
CA ARG A 387 20.75 7.96 9.81
C ARG A 387 20.53 9.47 9.88
N MET A 388 19.72 9.93 10.82
CA MET A 388 19.50 11.35 11.10
C MET A 388 20.64 11.89 11.96
N GLU A 389 21.64 12.51 11.34
CA GLU A 389 22.83 12.98 12.04
C GLU A 389 22.53 14.06 13.10
N GLY A 390 22.86 13.73 14.36
CA GLY A 390 22.61 14.58 15.53
C GLY A 390 21.20 14.48 16.13
N ALA A 391 20.35 13.60 15.59
CA ALA A 391 19.08 13.24 16.21
C ALA A 391 19.30 12.33 17.43
N LEU A 392 18.36 12.38 18.37
CA LEU A 392 18.33 11.59 19.60
C LEU A 392 17.08 10.69 19.62
N PRO A 393 17.22 9.41 19.99
CA PRO A 393 16.08 8.51 20.16
C PRO A 393 14.99 9.07 21.08
N GLY A 394 13.72 8.83 20.76
CA GLY A 394 12.56 9.24 21.55
C GLY A 394 12.21 10.73 21.47
N MET A 395 12.88 11.51 20.62
CA MET A 395 12.67 12.97 20.50
C MET A 395 12.01 13.40 19.17
N THR A 396 11.64 12.44 18.31
CA THR A 396 11.10 12.74 16.97
C THR A 396 9.64 13.18 17.04
N THR A 397 9.35 14.34 16.43
CA THR A 397 8.00 14.89 16.29
C THR A 397 7.74 15.24 14.83
N TYR A 398 6.54 14.94 14.31
CA TYR A 398 6.20 15.20 12.91
C TYR A 398 5.52 16.55 12.72
N LEU A 399 5.84 17.21 11.61
CA LEU A 399 5.30 18.49 11.19
C LEU A 399 5.08 18.48 9.67
N GLY A 400 3.97 17.89 9.23
CA GLY A 400 3.71 17.63 7.80
C GLY A 400 4.80 16.74 7.19
N GLY A 401 5.38 17.16 6.07
CA GLY A 401 6.52 16.48 5.41
C GLY A 401 7.88 16.60 6.12
N LEU A 402 7.95 17.25 7.28
CA LEU A 402 9.17 17.40 8.08
C LEU A 402 9.04 16.65 9.41
N CYS A 403 10.18 16.34 10.03
CA CYS A 403 10.23 15.99 11.43
C CYS A 403 11.22 16.87 12.19
N CYS A 404 10.89 17.19 13.45
CA CYS A 404 11.79 17.86 14.38
C CYS A 404 12.36 16.81 15.35
N ASN A 405 13.67 16.83 15.54
CA ASN A 405 14.35 16.04 16.53
C ASN A 405 15.52 16.85 17.12
N ASN A 406 15.61 16.91 18.44
CA ASN A 406 16.70 17.62 19.15
C ASN A 406 16.90 19.08 18.66
N GLY A 407 15.78 19.78 18.41
CA GLY A 407 15.77 21.17 17.94
C GLY A 407 16.21 21.36 16.48
N ARG A 408 16.39 20.28 15.71
CA ARG A 408 16.72 20.30 14.28
C ARG A 408 15.57 19.75 13.46
N LEU A 409 15.38 20.31 12.27
CA LEU A 409 14.38 19.84 11.32
C LEU A 409 15.05 18.91 10.30
N PHE A 410 14.34 17.87 9.92
CA PHE A 410 14.78 16.87 8.97
C PHE A 410 13.68 16.59 7.95
N ARG A 411 14.10 16.21 6.74
CA ARG A 411 13.25 15.63 5.70
C ARG A 411 13.98 14.44 5.10
N LYS A 412 13.32 13.29 5.00
CA LYS A 412 13.93 12.05 4.48
C LYS A 412 15.32 11.77 5.09
N GLY A 413 15.50 12.07 6.37
CA GLY A 413 16.74 11.80 7.12
C GLY A 413 17.79 12.90 7.04
N CYS A 414 17.67 13.79 6.06
CA CYS A 414 18.60 14.90 5.85
C CYS A 414 18.16 16.13 6.67
N ALA A 415 19.11 16.71 7.40
CA ALA A 415 18.85 17.92 8.18
C ALA A 415 18.63 19.13 7.26
N ILE A 416 17.63 19.95 7.59
CA ILE A 416 17.46 21.27 6.99
C ILE A 416 18.63 22.14 7.44
N LYS A 417 19.47 22.57 6.50
CA LYS A 417 20.69 23.35 6.79
C LYS A 417 20.37 24.72 7.41
N ARG A 418 19.21 25.29 7.08
CA ARG A 418 18.74 26.57 7.60
C ARG A 418 18.40 26.44 9.08
N GLN A 419 19.02 27.28 9.91
CA GLN A 419 18.60 27.41 11.30
C GLN A 419 17.26 28.14 11.38
N LEU A 420 16.30 27.49 12.02
CA LEU A 420 14.91 27.93 12.14
C LEU A 420 14.50 27.88 13.61
N ASP A 421 13.55 28.73 13.97
CA ASP A 421 12.88 28.61 15.26
C ASP A 421 11.85 27.47 15.20
N ALA A 422 12.32 26.24 15.42
CA ALA A 422 11.48 25.05 15.40
C ALA A 422 10.33 25.10 16.43
N ALA A 423 10.41 25.97 17.45
CA ALA A 423 9.35 26.11 18.44
C ALA A 423 8.13 26.90 17.94
N THR A 424 8.31 27.75 16.92
CA THR A 424 7.21 28.56 16.35
C THR A 424 6.86 28.17 14.92
N LEU A 425 7.61 27.23 14.32
CA LEU A 425 7.33 26.69 13.01
C LEU A 425 6.03 25.87 13.04
N ARG A 426 5.10 26.21 12.16
CA ARG A 426 3.84 25.50 11.92
C ARG A 426 3.77 25.03 10.47
N TYR A 427 3.20 23.85 10.29
CA TYR A 427 2.79 23.34 8.98
C TYR A 427 1.52 24.07 8.55
N LEU A 428 1.48 24.59 7.32
CA LEU A 428 0.31 25.25 6.76
C LEU A 428 -0.52 24.26 5.95
N ASP A 429 0.06 23.73 4.87
CA ASP A 429 -0.37 22.54 4.11
C ASP A 429 0.65 22.28 2.97
N TYR A 430 0.59 21.13 2.32
CA TYR A 430 1.50 20.70 1.25
C TYR A 430 2.99 20.85 1.59
N ASP A 431 3.69 21.74 0.90
CA ASP A 431 5.10 22.06 1.12
C ASP A 431 5.27 23.41 1.84
N LEU A 432 4.21 23.99 2.42
CA LEU A 432 4.25 25.32 3.02
C LEU A 432 4.29 25.28 4.55
N TYR A 433 5.18 26.11 5.08
CA TYR A 433 5.43 26.26 6.51
C TYR A 433 5.51 27.74 6.87
N ALA A 434 5.24 28.10 8.11
CA ALA A 434 5.46 29.45 8.59
C ALA A 434 5.95 29.44 10.03
N ASP A 435 6.79 30.40 10.37
CA ASP A 435 7.04 30.75 11.78
C ASP A 435 6.43 32.14 12.07
N ASN A 436 6.92 32.83 13.10
CA ASN A 436 6.45 34.18 13.42
C ASN A 436 7.08 35.28 12.54
N ARG A 437 8.06 34.95 11.70
CA ARG A 437 8.88 35.88 10.92
C ARG A 437 8.79 35.67 9.42
N HIS A 438 8.66 34.43 8.97
CA HIS A 438 8.73 34.07 7.56
C HIS A 438 7.72 32.98 7.22
N VAL A 439 7.36 32.95 5.94
CA VAL A 439 6.72 31.82 5.28
C VAL A 439 7.77 31.12 4.43
N TYR A 440 7.74 29.80 4.46
CA TYR A 440 8.69 28.93 3.80
C TYR A 440 7.97 27.97 2.87
N GLN A 441 8.58 27.70 1.73
CA GLN A 441 8.25 26.58 0.87
C GLN A 441 9.38 25.55 0.96
N LEU A 442 9.01 24.34 1.31
CA LEU A 442 9.85 23.17 1.29
C LEU A 442 10.18 22.85 -0.16
N ARG A 443 11.48 22.78 -0.46
CA ARG A 443 11.99 22.42 -1.78
C ARG A 443 13.01 21.33 -1.61
N ASP A 444 12.92 20.34 -2.47
CA ASP A 444 13.92 19.29 -2.58
C ASP A 444 14.93 19.68 -3.66
N GLY A 445 16.15 19.98 -3.24
CA GLY A 445 17.27 20.05 -4.16
C GLY A 445 17.89 18.67 -4.34
N SER A 446 18.26 18.32 -5.57
CA SER A 446 19.27 17.29 -5.84
C SER A 446 20.34 17.90 -6.73
N ASP A 447 21.61 17.65 -6.41
CA ASP A 447 22.74 17.94 -7.29
C ASP A 447 23.16 16.69 -8.11
N GLY A 448 22.27 15.71 -8.21
CA GLY A 448 22.51 14.40 -8.82
C GLY A 448 23.25 13.41 -7.92
N HIS A 449 23.69 13.82 -6.72
CA HIS A 449 24.45 12.96 -5.81
C HIS A 449 23.90 12.94 -4.38
N GLU A 450 23.34 14.05 -3.91
CA GLU A 450 22.81 14.15 -2.55
C GLU A 450 21.45 14.85 -2.51
N PHE A 451 20.50 14.21 -1.82
CA PHE A 451 19.23 14.82 -1.46
C PHE A 451 19.48 15.95 -0.44
N SER A 452 19.14 17.18 -0.80
CA SER A 452 19.34 18.36 0.06
C SER A 452 18.03 19.15 0.18
N PRO A 453 17.26 18.93 1.26
CA PRO A 453 16.03 19.68 1.51
C PRO A 453 16.37 21.10 1.97
N ASP A 454 15.63 22.10 1.47
CA ASP A 454 15.69 23.49 1.93
C ASP A 454 14.28 24.04 2.17
N LEU A 455 14.21 25.00 3.07
CA LEU A 455 13.02 25.82 3.30
C LEU A 455 13.27 27.19 2.67
N HIS A 456 12.79 27.37 1.45
CA HIS A 456 12.91 28.61 0.70
C HIS A 456 11.99 29.68 1.29
N ILE A 457 12.54 30.84 1.63
CA ILE A 457 11.76 31.95 2.19
C ILE A 457 10.96 32.62 1.07
N LEU A 458 9.64 32.66 1.22
CA LEU A 458 8.77 33.48 0.39
C LEU A 458 8.96 34.93 0.83
N ARG A 459 9.73 35.68 0.04
CA ARG A 459 10.01 37.10 0.32
C ARG A 459 8.70 37.88 0.34
N ASP A 460 8.64 38.86 1.23
CA ASP A 460 7.52 39.79 1.42
C ASP A 460 6.19 39.14 1.90
N ALA A 461 6.19 37.83 2.18
CA ALA A 461 5.03 37.15 2.76
C ALA A 461 4.82 37.55 4.22
N GLU A 462 3.59 37.91 4.56
CA GLU A 462 3.16 38.22 5.93
C GLU A 462 2.67 36.94 6.65
N PRO A 463 3.46 36.34 7.57
CA PRO A 463 3.15 35.00 8.09
C PRO A 463 1.83 34.91 8.86
N ALA A 464 1.40 36.01 9.48
CA ALA A 464 0.18 36.04 10.28
C ALA A 464 -1.09 35.90 9.43
N ASP A 465 -1.04 36.37 8.17
CA ASP A 465 -2.19 36.44 7.27
C ASP A 465 -2.04 35.52 6.04
N PHE A 466 -0.93 34.79 5.95
CA PHE A 466 -0.65 33.89 4.85
C PHE A 466 -1.58 32.67 4.88
N ARG A 467 -2.20 32.38 3.72
CA ARG A 467 -3.15 31.28 3.55
C ARG A 467 -3.03 30.64 2.17
N ILE A 468 -3.38 29.37 2.10
CA ILE A 468 -3.54 28.66 0.83
C ILE A 468 -4.96 28.95 0.33
N MET A 469 -5.06 29.50 -0.88
CA MET A 469 -6.34 29.82 -1.51
C MET A 469 -6.91 28.60 -2.24
N CYS A 470 -6.05 27.84 -2.92
CA CYS A 470 -6.42 26.62 -3.63
C CYS A 470 -5.16 25.78 -3.88
N ALA A 471 -5.34 24.46 -3.87
CA ALA A 471 -4.34 23.50 -4.30
C ALA A 471 -4.90 22.68 -5.46
N LEU A 472 -4.14 22.66 -6.55
CA LEU A 472 -4.39 21.94 -7.79
C LEU A 472 -3.23 20.95 -8.00
N PRO A 473 -3.37 19.93 -8.87
CA PRO A 473 -2.40 18.83 -8.98
C PRO A 473 -0.92 19.24 -9.07
N ASN A 474 -0.62 20.35 -9.75
CA ASN A 474 0.75 20.89 -9.91
C ASN A 474 0.85 22.38 -9.52
N ALA A 475 -0.16 22.93 -8.84
CA ALA A 475 -0.21 24.36 -8.52
C ALA A 475 -0.81 24.63 -7.14
N THR A 476 -0.03 25.28 -6.29
CA THR A 476 -0.49 25.84 -5.02
C THR A 476 -0.60 27.35 -5.16
N ILE A 477 -1.84 27.85 -5.07
CA ILE A 477 -2.14 29.27 -5.05
C ILE A 477 -2.29 29.70 -3.60
N SER A 478 -1.46 30.63 -3.15
CA SER A 478 -1.46 31.15 -1.79
C SER A 478 -1.41 32.68 -1.79
N ALA A 479 -1.84 33.29 -0.69
CA ALA A 479 -1.88 34.74 -0.56
C ALA A 479 -1.73 35.18 0.88
N ASP A 480 -1.31 36.44 1.06
CA ASP A 480 -1.44 37.19 2.30
C ASP A 480 -2.40 38.37 2.06
N THR A 481 -2.26 39.49 2.77
CA THR A 481 -3.12 40.67 2.58
C THR A 481 -2.80 41.48 1.31
N ARG A 482 -1.65 41.26 0.66
CA ARG A 482 -1.13 42.12 -0.41
C ARG A 482 -0.70 41.39 -1.66
N HIS A 483 -0.21 40.17 -1.53
CA HIS A 483 0.39 39.44 -2.62
C HIS A 483 -0.27 38.09 -2.82
N VAL A 484 -0.11 37.58 -4.04
CA VAL A 484 -0.51 36.24 -4.44
C VAL A 484 0.73 35.52 -4.94
N TRP A 485 0.92 34.28 -4.51
CA TRP A 485 1.98 33.39 -4.96
C TRP A 485 1.38 32.22 -5.71
N LEU A 486 2.08 31.79 -6.75
CA LEU A 486 1.88 30.53 -7.44
C LEU A 486 3.14 29.68 -7.24
N ASN A 487 3.00 28.52 -6.61
CA ASN A 487 4.13 27.62 -6.30
C ASN A 487 5.29 28.32 -5.59
N GLY A 488 4.98 29.27 -4.70
CA GLY A 488 5.96 30.01 -3.91
C GLY A 488 6.60 31.21 -4.63
N GLU A 489 6.22 31.49 -5.88
CA GLU A 489 6.68 32.66 -6.63
C GLU A 489 5.60 33.75 -6.66
N VAL A 490 5.98 34.99 -6.32
CA VAL A 490 5.05 36.13 -6.32
C VAL A 490 4.56 36.38 -7.74
N ILE A 491 3.25 36.61 -7.89
CA ILE A 491 2.62 37.03 -9.12
C ILE A 491 2.57 38.57 -9.15
N PRO A 492 3.42 39.26 -9.92
CA PRO A 492 3.51 40.71 -9.84
C PRO A 492 2.20 41.38 -10.27
N GLY A 493 1.74 42.35 -9.48
CA GLY A 493 0.53 43.13 -9.75
C GLY A 493 -0.79 42.41 -9.48
N SER A 494 -0.77 41.19 -8.93
CA SER A 494 -1.96 40.48 -8.48
C SER A 494 -2.33 40.85 -7.05
N THR A 495 -3.63 40.91 -6.74
CA THR A 495 -4.13 41.03 -5.36
C THR A 495 -5.02 39.84 -5.00
N PRO A 496 -5.09 39.46 -3.71
CA PRO A 496 -5.90 38.31 -3.28
C PRO A 496 -7.38 38.41 -3.66
N GLU A 497 -7.95 39.62 -3.70
CA GLU A 497 -9.37 39.86 -4.03
C GLU A 497 -9.68 39.69 -5.52
N ALA A 498 -8.67 39.84 -6.37
CA ALA A 498 -8.82 39.70 -7.82
C ALA A 498 -8.81 38.22 -8.26
N VAL A 499 -8.32 37.32 -7.39
CA VAL A 499 -8.23 35.89 -7.67
C VAL A 499 -9.61 35.24 -7.75
N LYS A 500 -9.87 34.52 -8.84
CA LYS A 500 -11.11 33.75 -9.04
C LYS A 500 -10.81 32.40 -9.66
N PHE A 501 -11.40 31.34 -9.12
CA PHE A 501 -11.34 29.99 -9.67
C PHE A 501 -12.50 29.78 -10.66
N MET A 502 -12.19 29.15 -11.78
CA MET A 502 -13.07 28.98 -12.94
C MET A 502 -13.09 27.50 -13.31
N GLY A 503 -14.06 26.75 -12.79
CA GLY A 503 -14.09 25.29 -12.94
C GLY A 503 -13.00 24.59 -12.12
N SER A 504 -12.56 23.41 -12.55
CA SER A 504 -11.68 22.54 -11.75
C SER A 504 -10.21 22.93 -11.76
N PHE A 505 -9.71 23.47 -12.88
CA PHE A 505 -8.27 23.69 -13.08
C PHE A 505 -7.91 25.08 -13.58
N PHE A 506 -8.88 25.90 -14.00
CA PHE A 506 -8.61 27.26 -14.46
C PHE A 506 -8.83 28.27 -13.35
N TRP A 507 -8.08 29.36 -13.41
CA TRP A 507 -8.26 30.49 -12.49
C TRP A 507 -7.66 31.76 -13.10
N THR A 508 -8.02 32.90 -12.53
CA THR A 508 -7.51 34.21 -12.94
C THR A 508 -7.08 35.03 -11.74
N ASP A 509 -6.06 35.86 -11.91
CA ASP A 509 -5.67 36.92 -10.97
C ASP A 509 -6.34 38.27 -11.27
N GLY A 510 -7.34 38.27 -12.16
CA GLY A 510 -8.03 39.46 -12.69
C GLY A 510 -7.36 40.09 -13.92
N ASN A 511 -6.08 39.80 -14.17
CA ASN A 511 -5.31 40.32 -15.31
C ASN A 511 -4.91 39.24 -16.32
N ARG A 512 -4.76 38.00 -15.86
CA ARG A 512 -4.24 36.82 -16.58
C ARG A 512 -5.11 35.61 -16.29
N VAL A 513 -5.10 34.63 -17.19
CA VAL A 513 -5.76 33.32 -17.00
C VAL A 513 -4.71 32.22 -16.94
N TYR A 514 -4.91 31.30 -16.02
CA TYR A 514 -4.03 30.18 -15.77
C TYR A 514 -4.82 28.87 -15.84
N ASN A 515 -4.14 27.79 -16.23
CA ASN A 515 -4.57 26.43 -15.99
C ASN A 515 -3.51 25.75 -15.11
N CYS A 516 -3.87 25.36 -13.89
CA CYS A 516 -2.91 25.00 -12.85
C CYS A 516 -1.80 26.07 -12.74
N GLU A 517 -0.53 25.71 -12.97
CA GLU A 517 0.61 26.64 -12.92
C GLU A 517 0.90 27.33 -14.26
N LYS A 518 0.28 26.87 -15.36
CA LYS A 518 0.56 27.38 -16.70
C LYS A 518 -0.25 28.64 -16.99
N LEU A 519 0.46 29.72 -17.32
CA LEU A 519 -0.13 30.94 -17.88
C LEU A 519 -0.62 30.70 -19.31
N ILE A 520 -1.88 31.00 -19.58
CA ILE A 520 -2.46 30.94 -20.93
C ILE A 520 -2.18 32.27 -21.62
N GLN A 521 -1.31 32.24 -22.64
CA GLN A 521 -0.93 33.44 -23.39
C GLN A 521 -2.14 34.04 -24.12
N ASP A 522 -2.21 35.36 -24.15
CA ASP A 522 -3.25 36.17 -24.82
C ASP A 522 -4.69 35.94 -24.32
N ALA A 523 -4.87 35.22 -23.21
CA ALA A 523 -6.17 35.02 -22.61
C ALA A 523 -6.67 36.30 -21.91
N ASP A 524 -7.91 36.71 -22.20
CA ASP A 524 -8.60 37.81 -21.52
C ASP A 524 -9.54 37.22 -20.47
N PRO A 525 -9.28 37.43 -19.16
CA PRO A 525 -10.13 36.92 -18.08
C PRO A 525 -11.61 37.27 -18.20
N LYS A 526 -11.95 38.36 -18.89
CA LYS A 526 -13.36 38.80 -19.07
C LYS A 526 -14.08 38.05 -20.19
N GLN A 527 -13.33 37.39 -21.08
CA GLN A 527 -13.86 36.68 -22.25
C GLN A 527 -13.57 35.18 -22.22
N PHE A 528 -12.85 34.71 -21.19
CA PHE A 528 -12.46 33.32 -21.04
C PHE A 528 -13.60 32.51 -20.38
N ASP A 529 -14.26 31.69 -21.19
CA ASP A 529 -15.42 30.88 -20.83
C ASP A 529 -14.98 29.43 -20.61
N VAL A 530 -14.97 28.97 -19.36
CA VAL A 530 -14.67 27.57 -19.02
C VAL A 530 -15.93 26.74 -19.21
N LEU A 531 -15.85 25.69 -20.03
CA LEU A 531 -16.99 24.84 -20.32
C LEU A 531 -17.26 23.93 -19.11
N ALA A 532 -18.53 23.88 -18.68
CA ALA A 532 -18.93 23.19 -17.46
C ALA A 532 -18.47 21.72 -17.43
N ASP A 533 -18.03 21.28 -16.26
CA ASP A 533 -17.61 19.90 -15.97
C ASP A 533 -16.56 19.34 -16.95
N SER A 534 -15.65 20.19 -17.43
CA SER A 534 -14.65 19.83 -18.43
C SER A 534 -13.29 20.51 -18.24
N ASP A 535 -12.26 19.98 -18.92
CA ASP A 535 -10.94 20.61 -19.05
C ASP A 535 -10.86 21.61 -20.23
N TYR A 536 -12.00 21.91 -20.87
CA TYR A 536 -12.06 22.81 -22.02
C TYR A 536 -12.48 24.22 -21.65
N ALA A 537 -11.94 25.19 -22.38
CA ALA A 537 -12.36 26.57 -22.30
C ALA A 537 -12.35 27.21 -23.69
N ARG A 538 -12.97 28.37 -23.84
CA ARG A 538 -12.94 29.13 -25.09
C ARG A 538 -12.87 30.62 -24.85
N GLN A 539 -12.30 31.31 -25.82
CA GLN A 539 -12.30 32.77 -25.90
C GLN A 539 -12.38 33.18 -27.36
N GLY A 540 -13.44 33.93 -27.71
CA GLY A 540 -13.67 34.37 -29.08
C GLY A 540 -13.74 33.21 -30.07
N ARG A 541 -12.70 33.06 -30.90
CA ARG A 541 -12.59 31.99 -31.92
C ARG A 541 -11.63 30.87 -31.53
N VAL A 542 -11.05 30.92 -30.34
CA VAL A 542 -10.06 29.95 -29.86
C VAL A 542 -10.71 29.04 -28.83
N VAL A 543 -10.44 27.74 -28.95
CA VAL A 543 -10.78 26.73 -27.94
C VAL A 543 -9.47 26.25 -27.34
N TYR A 544 -9.49 26.01 -26.03
CA TYR A 544 -8.38 25.51 -25.25
C TYR A 544 -8.75 24.17 -24.64
N PHE A 545 -7.83 23.23 -24.63
CA PHE A 545 -7.83 22.09 -23.72
C PHE A 545 -6.71 22.33 -22.72
N ARG A 546 -7.06 22.51 -21.44
CA ARG A 546 -6.10 23.01 -20.42
C ARG A 546 -5.43 24.30 -20.90
N ALA A 547 -4.10 24.39 -20.83
CA ALA A 547 -3.36 25.57 -21.28
C ALA A 547 -3.13 25.62 -22.81
N GLU A 548 -3.45 24.56 -23.56
CA GLU A 548 -3.09 24.43 -24.97
C GLU A 548 -4.25 24.84 -25.88
N GLN A 549 -3.97 25.61 -26.93
CA GLN A 549 -4.95 25.95 -27.95
C GLN A 549 -5.23 24.74 -28.84
N ILE A 550 -6.49 24.55 -29.24
CA ILE A 550 -6.91 23.52 -30.21
C ILE A 550 -7.00 24.16 -31.60
N PRO A 551 -6.01 23.95 -32.49
CA PRO A 551 -5.99 24.63 -33.77
C PRO A 551 -7.13 24.15 -34.68
N GLY A 552 -7.88 25.10 -35.25
CA GLY A 552 -8.93 24.80 -36.22
C GLY A 552 -10.23 24.26 -35.63
N ALA A 553 -10.41 24.29 -34.31
CA ALA A 553 -11.69 24.07 -33.66
C ALA A 553 -12.68 25.20 -33.94
N ASP A 554 -13.95 24.85 -34.21
CA ASP A 554 -15.03 25.82 -34.33
C ASP A 554 -15.62 26.14 -32.96
N ALA A 555 -15.03 27.14 -32.29
CA ALA A 555 -15.41 27.61 -30.96
C ALA A 555 -16.91 27.95 -30.81
N ALA A 556 -17.59 28.36 -31.89
CA ALA A 556 -18.99 28.74 -31.84
C ALA A 556 -19.93 27.52 -31.74
N SER A 557 -19.49 26.35 -32.23
CA SER A 557 -20.21 25.09 -32.12
C SER A 557 -19.58 24.08 -31.16
N PHE A 558 -18.52 24.46 -30.45
CA PHE A 558 -17.77 23.56 -29.58
C PHE A 558 -18.57 23.24 -28.31
N VAL A 559 -18.70 21.95 -28.01
CA VAL A 559 -19.42 21.40 -26.86
C VAL A 559 -18.53 20.36 -26.18
N ALA A 560 -18.34 20.50 -24.87
CA ALA A 560 -17.68 19.49 -24.07
C ALA A 560 -18.66 18.35 -23.74
N ASP A 561 -18.24 17.11 -23.96
CA ASP A 561 -19.02 15.89 -23.70
C ASP A 561 -18.57 15.19 -22.40
N GLY A 562 -17.67 15.82 -21.64
CA GLY A 562 -17.11 15.33 -20.40
C GLY A 562 -15.75 15.97 -20.10
N GLY A 563 -15.00 15.39 -19.17
CA GLY A 563 -13.69 15.89 -18.73
C GLY A 563 -12.69 16.09 -19.89
N THR A 564 -12.61 15.12 -20.80
CA THR A 564 -11.58 15.06 -21.85
C THR A 564 -12.12 14.90 -23.27
N ALA A 565 -13.43 14.74 -23.45
CA ALA A 565 -14.06 14.56 -24.77
C ALA A 565 -14.89 15.79 -25.15
N ALA A 566 -14.92 16.11 -26.44
CA ALA A 566 -15.71 17.22 -26.98
C ALA A 566 -16.05 17.03 -28.46
N HIS A 567 -16.92 17.88 -28.99
CA HIS A 567 -17.18 17.96 -30.42
C HIS A 567 -17.47 19.40 -30.88
N ASP A 568 -17.24 19.66 -32.16
CA ASP A 568 -17.77 20.82 -32.85
C ASP A 568 -18.59 20.39 -34.08
N ARG A 569 -19.05 21.34 -34.90
CA ARG A 569 -19.86 21.02 -36.09
C ARG A 569 -19.12 20.21 -37.16
N HIS A 570 -17.79 20.13 -37.10
CA HIS A 570 -16.94 19.52 -38.12
C HIS A 570 -16.39 18.17 -37.67
N ARG A 571 -16.07 18.00 -36.39
CA ARG A 571 -15.35 16.82 -35.88
C ARG A 571 -15.52 16.63 -34.37
N ARG A 572 -15.06 15.47 -33.88
CA ARG A 572 -14.94 15.15 -32.45
C ARG A 572 -13.49 15.34 -31.98
N TYR A 573 -13.32 15.51 -30.68
CA TYR A 573 -12.05 15.75 -30.02
C TYR A 573 -11.90 14.85 -28.79
N GLU A 574 -10.65 14.44 -28.56
CA GLU A 574 -10.20 13.83 -27.32
C GLU A 574 -8.90 14.55 -26.90
N PHE A 575 -8.92 15.14 -25.71
CA PHE A 575 -7.94 16.13 -25.28
C PHE A 575 -7.81 17.30 -26.28
N GLU A 576 -6.61 17.71 -26.65
CA GLU A 576 -6.36 18.74 -27.66
C GLU A 576 -6.51 18.25 -29.12
N ARG A 577 -6.79 16.96 -29.34
CA ARG A 577 -6.64 16.33 -30.65
C ARG A 577 -7.98 16.02 -31.31
N PRO A 578 -8.11 16.25 -32.63
CA PRO A 578 -9.26 15.76 -33.37
C PRO A 578 -9.21 14.24 -33.48
N VAL A 579 -10.36 13.59 -33.26
CA VAL A 579 -10.54 12.16 -33.46
C VAL A 579 -10.91 11.92 -34.93
N GLU A 580 -10.08 11.16 -35.64
CA GLU A 580 -10.43 10.75 -37.00
C GLU A 580 -11.66 9.84 -36.96
N PRO A 581 -12.61 10.01 -37.90
CA PRO A 581 -13.72 9.06 -38.02
C PRO A 581 -13.14 7.67 -38.19
N ARG A 582 -13.51 6.73 -37.31
CA ARG A 582 -13.20 5.31 -37.53
C ARG A 582 -13.76 4.95 -38.89
N ASP A 583 -12.89 4.67 -39.86
CA ASP A 583 -13.30 3.96 -41.06
C ASP A 583 -14.00 2.70 -40.55
N SER A 584 -15.29 2.61 -40.84
CA SER A 584 -16.05 1.39 -40.60
C SER A 584 -15.39 0.30 -41.43
N GLU A 585 -14.58 -0.54 -40.80
CA GLU A 585 -14.13 -1.79 -41.38
C GLU A 585 -15.38 -2.57 -41.81
N SER A 586 -15.59 -2.60 -43.12
CA SER A 586 -16.61 -3.38 -43.83
C SER A 586 -16.22 -4.83 -43.94
#